data_AF-A0A2V3VT14-F1
#
_entry.id   AF-A0A2V3VT14-F1
#
_cell.length_a   1.000
_cell.length_b   1.000
_cell.length_c   1.000
_cell.angle_alpha   90.00
_cell.angle_beta   90.00
_cell.angle_gamma   90.00
#
_symmetry.space_group_name_H-M   'P 1'
#
loop_
_entity.id
_entity.type
_entity.pdbx_description
1 polymer ?
#
loop_
_entity_poly.entity_id
_entity_poly.type
_entity_poly.pdbx_seq_one_letter_code
_entity_poly.pdbx_strand_id
1 'polypeptide(L)'
;MQELESLQNIFKDRIFKIPDYQRRYAWTIRQLKDFWEDVVNLPSDRYHYTGLLSLKKLDKQTWSVWNDEKWLIEDRGYKPFHIVDGQQRLTTFVIFIQAISELLKGLPENSKKKEDEIYLGSFSLKTIKESYLVIEKPPRFIIRSYKFGYETDNPSFKFLRHRMLIPV
;
A
#
# COMPACT_ATOMS: atom_id res chain seq x y z
N MET A 1 -17.17 14.37 0.57
CA MET A 1 -17.08 14.64 -0.88
C MET A 1 -16.96 13.29 -1.56
N GLN A 2 -17.92 12.93 -2.42
CA GLN A 2 -17.81 11.77 -3.31
C GLN A 2 -17.10 12.26 -4.57
N GLU A 3 -15.77 12.18 -4.58
CA GLU A 3 -14.96 12.52 -5.75
C GLU A 3 -14.25 11.27 -6.25
N LEU A 4 -14.12 11.16 -7.57
CA LEU A 4 -13.30 10.13 -8.18
C LEU A 4 -11.83 10.46 -7.92
N GLU A 5 -11.16 9.62 -7.15
CA GLU A 5 -9.74 9.76 -6.85
C GLU A 5 -8.94 8.63 -7.49
N SER A 6 -7.78 8.95 -8.05
CA SER A 6 -6.81 7.96 -8.50
C SER A 6 -6.14 7.28 -7.31
N LEU A 7 -5.60 6.07 -7.53
CA LEU A 7 -4.83 5.37 -6.49
C LEU A 7 -3.65 6.22 -5.98
N GLN A 8 -2.98 6.95 -6.87
CA GLN A 8 -1.89 7.86 -6.50
C GLN A 8 -2.37 8.96 -5.54
N ASN A 9 -3.53 9.56 -5.81
CA ASN A 9 -4.09 10.60 -4.95
C ASN A 9 -4.52 10.04 -3.59
N ILE A 10 -5.13 8.85 -3.58
CA ILE A 10 -5.54 8.15 -2.35
C ILE A 10 -4.32 7.90 -1.44
N PHE A 11 -3.19 7.47 -1.99
CA PHE A 11 -1.99 7.19 -1.20
C PHE A 11 -1.11 8.43 -0.91
N LYS A 12 -1.38 9.59 -1.50
CA LYS A 12 -0.49 10.77 -1.40
C LYS A 12 -0.20 11.21 0.05
N ASP A 13 -1.24 11.37 0.88
CA ASP A 13 -1.15 11.92 2.24
C ASP A 13 -1.91 11.08 3.27
N ARG A 14 -2.16 9.79 2.99
CA ARG A 14 -2.99 8.92 3.82
C ARG A 14 -2.24 7.67 4.28
N ILE A 15 -2.54 7.22 5.50
CA ILE A 15 -2.14 5.93 6.04
C ILE A 15 -3.42 5.14 6.32
N PHE A 16 -3.43 3.87 5.91
CA PHE A 16 -4.58 3.00 6.02
C PHE A 16 -4.31 1.84 6.97
N LYS A 17 -5.24 1.61 7.89
CA LYS A 17 -5.30 0.38 8.68
C LYS A 17 -6.63 -0.33 8.47
N ILE A 18 -6.57 -1.65 8.36
CA ILE A 18 -7.75 -2.51 8.46
C ILE A 18 -8.02 -2.74 9.95
N PRO A 19 -9.18 -2.29 10.47
CA PRO A 19 -9.53 -2.47 11.87
C PRO A 19 -9.90 -3.93 12.18
N ASP A 20 -9.81 -4.32 13.44
CA ASP A 20 -9.88 -5.73 13.86
C ASP A 20 -11.24 -6.41 13.62
N TYR A 21 -12.31 -5.62 13.58
CA TYR A 21 -13.67 -6.13 13.31
C TYR A 21 -13.89 -6.44 11.82
N GLN A 22 -12.96 -6.08 10.94
CA GLN A 22 -13.04 -6.42 9.51
C GLN A 22 -12.52 -7.84 9.27
N ARG A 23 -13.16 -8.55 8.32
CA ARG A 23 -12.72 -9.88 7.90
C ARG A 23 -11.34 -9.83 7.27
N ARG A 24 -10.60 -10.93 7.37
CA ARG A 24 -9.30 -11.13 6.72
C ARG A 24 -9.38 -11.04 5.20
N TYR A 25 -8.23 -10.88 4.55
CA TYR A 25 -8.12 -11.06 3.11
C TYR A 25 -8.63 -12.45 2.69
N ALA A 26 -9.54 -12.49 1.72
CA ALA A 26 -10.29 -13.67 1.32
C ALA A 26 -10.64 -13.68 -0.18
N TRP A 27 -10.04 -12.80 -0.99
CA TRP A 27 -10.12 -12.91 -2.43
C TRP A 27 -9.47 -14.22 -2.90
N THR A 28 -10.22 -14.93 -3.73
CA THR A 28 -9.88 -16.21 -4.34
C THR A 28 -9.26 -15.98 -5.71
N ILE A 29 -8.77 -17.07 -6.33
CA ILE A 29 -8.21 -17.06 -7.70
C ILE A 29 -9.17 -16.42 -8.70
N ARG A 30 -10.49 -16.60 -8.55
CA ARG A 30 -11.48 -16.00 -9.45
C ARG A 30 -11.39 -14.47 -9.43
N GLN A 31 -11.47 -13.86 -8.24
CA GLN A 31 -11.37 -12.40 -8.11
C GLN A 31 -10.00 -11.86 -8.53
N LEU A 32 -8.93 -12.65 -8.33
CA LEU A 32 -7.59 -12.28 -8.79
C LEU A 32 -7.48 -12.30 -10.33
N LYS A 33 -8.15 -13.24 -11.00
CA LYS A 33 -8.22 -13.28 -12.47
C LYS A 33 -9.01 -12.09 -13.00
N ASP A 34 -10.18 -11.82 -12.42
CA ASP A 34 -10.99 -10.67 -12.79
C ASP A 34 -10.17 -9.37 -12.67
N PHE A 35 -9.49 -9.17 -11.52
CA PHE A 35 -8.58 -8.04 -11.31
C PHE A 35 -7.47 -7.95 -12.37
N TRP A 36 -6.85 -9.07 -12.71
CA TRP A 36 -5.77 -9.10 -13.71
C TRP A 36 -6.27 -8.76 -15.11
N GLU A 37 -7.42 -9.32 -15.49
CA GLU A 37 -8.08 -9.03 -16.77
C GLU A 37 -8.46 -7.55 -16.87
N ASP A 38 -8.99 -6.95 -15.80
CA ASP A 38 -9.31 -5.52 -15.76
C ASP A 38 -8.07 -4.64 -15.97
N VAL A 39 -6.92 -5.03 -15.41
CA VAL A 39 -5.65 -4.29 -15.58
C VAL A 39 -5.09 -4.43 -17.00
N VAL A 40 -5.07 -5.64 -17.57
CA VAL A 40 -4.48 -5.91 -18.88
C VAL A 40 -5.35 -5.39 -20.02
N ASN A 41 -6.66 -5.44 -19.87
CA ASN A 41 -7.61 -5.03 -20.92
C ASN A 41 -7.97 -3.53 -20.86
N LEU A 42 -7.39 -2.75 -19.93
CA LEU A 42 -7.67 -1.32 -19.81
C LEU A 42 -7.07 -0.54 -20.99
N PRO A 43 -7.90 0.12 -21.84
CA PRO A 43 -7.39 0.97 -22.90
C PRO A 43 -6.63 2.18 -22.36
N SER A 44 -5.63 2.65 -23.09
CA SER A 44 -4.76 3.76 -22.66
C SER A 44 -5.48 5.11 -22.52
N ASP A 45 -6.64 5.27 -23.15
CA ASP A 45 -7.48 6.47 -23.13
C ASP A 45 -8.66 6.37 -22.15
N ARG A 46 -8.74 5.31 -21.33
CA ARG A 46 -9.85 5.07 -20.41
C ARG A 46 -9.40 4.85 -18.97
N TYR A 47 -10.35 5.06 -18.07
CA TYR A 47 -10.20 4.75 -16.64
C TYR A 47 -11.09 3.56 -16.28
N HIS A 48 -10.56 2.67 -15.46
CA HIS A 48 -11.34 1.60 -14.83
C HIS A 48 -11.82 2.06 -13.45
N TYR A 49 -13.14 2.04 -13.21
CA TYR A 49 -13.70 2.33 -11.90
C TYR A 49 -13.64 1.09 -11.00
N THR A 50 -12.77 1.12 -9.99
CA THR A 50 -12.51 -0.02 -9.10
C THR A 50 -13.48 -0.11 -7.91
N GLY A 51 -14.57 0.67 -7.95
CA GLY A 51 -15.60 0.71 -6.92
C GLY A 51 -15.36 1.72 -5.80
N LEU A 52 -16.31 1.81 -4.86
CA LEU A 52 -16.26 2.73 -3.73
C LEU A 52 -15.22 2.30 -2.68
N LEU A 53 -14.46 3.26 -2.17
CA LEU A 53 -13.58 3.10 -1.00
C LEU A 53 -14.14 3.94 0.15
N SER A 54 -14.63 3.28 1.20
CA SER A 54 -15.18 3.98 2.38
C SER A 54 -14.12 4.06 3.47
N LEU A 55 -13.81 5.28 3.90
CA LEU A 55 -12.74 5.55 4.86
C LEU A 55 -13.29 6.27 6.10
N LYS A 56 -12.81 5.86 7.27
CA LYS A 56 -13.07 6.57 8.53
C LYS A 56 -11.77 7.22 9.00
N LYS A 57 -11.73 8.55 9.02
CA LYS A 57 -10.59 9.29 9.58
C LYS A 57 -10.48 9.01 11.07
N LEU A 58 -9.27 8.78 11.56
CA LEU A 58 -9.02 8.48 12.96
C LEU A 58 -8.73 9.75 13.76
N ASP A 59 -9.22 9.76 15.00
CA ASP A 59 -8.88 10.76 16.00
C ASP A 59 -7.52 10.47 16.64
N LYS A 60 -7.00 11.47 17.36
CA LYS A 60 -5.68 11.39 18.01
C LYS A 60 -5.60 10.24 19.01
N GLN A 61 -6.67 9.97 19.72
CA GLN A 61 -6.75 8.90 20.70
C GLN A 61 -6.50 7.55 20.03
N THR A 62 -7.12 7.30 18.87
CA THR A 62 -7.00 6.03 18.15
C THR A 62 -5.61 5.85 17.53
N TRP A 63 -5.08 6.83 16.79
CA TRP A 63 -3.79 6.64 16.10
C TRP A 63 -2.56 6.84 17.01
N SER A 64 -2.71 7.45 18.19
CA SER A 64 -1.56 7.73 19.08
C SER A 64 -0.84 6.48 19.59
N VAL A 65 -1.49 5.32 19.53
CA VAL A 65 -0.91 4.02 19.90
C VAL A 65 -0.06 3.41 18.77
N TRP A 66 -0.12 3.96 17.56
CA TRP A 66 0.71 3.51 16.44
C TRP A 66 2.14 4.00 16.67
N ASN A 67 3.11 3.09 16.73
CA ASN A 67 4.50 3.46 16.99
C ASN A 67 5.23 3.90 15.71
N ASP A 68 5.25 3.01 14.70
CA ASP A 68 6.07 3.19 13.51
C ASP A 68 5.54 4.31 12.61
N GLU A 69 4.23 4.53 12.54
CA GLU A 69 3.62 5.51 11.64
C GLU A 69 3.40 6.90 12.25
N LYS A 70 3.57 7.05 13.57
CA LYS A 70 3.26 8.30 14.29
C LYS A 70 3.94 9.54 13.70
N TRP A 71 5.21 9.40 13.34
CA TRP A 71 6.01 10.49 12.79
C TRP A 71 5.54 10.94 11.41
N LEU A 72 4.94 10.06 10.60
CA LEU A 72 4.34 10.47 9.34
C LEU A 72 3.13 11.40 9.57
N ILE A 73 2.38 11.14 10.64
CA ILE A 73 1.19 11.93 11.00
C ILE A 73 1.62 13.27 11.61
N GLU A 74 2.50 13.24 12.62
CA GLU A 74 2.91 14.43 13.37
C GLU A 74 3.88 15.32 12.59
N ASP A 75 4.90 14.75 11.93
CA ASP A 75 5.97 15.51 11.30
C ASP A 75 5.69 15.80 9.81
N ARG A 76 4.97 14.90 9.12
CA ARG A 76 4.70 15.01 7.66
C ARG A 76 3.23 15.26 7.30
N GLY A 77 2.34 15.36 8.29
CA GLY A 77 0.93 15.71 8.08
C GLY A 77 0.09 14.62 7.40
N TYR A 78 0.53 13.35 7.44
CA TYR A 78 -0.28 12.24 6.93
C TYR A 78 -1.56 12.08 7.75
N LYS A 79 -2.63 11.67 7.09
CA LYS A 79 -3.95 11.46 7.69
C LYS A 79 -4.19 9.96 7.91
N PRO A 80 -4.44 9.52 9.15
CA PRO A 80 -4.73 8.13 9.46
C PRO A 80 -6.20 7.79 9.19
N PHE A 81 -6.43 6.64 8.55
CA PHE A 81 -7.76 6.14 8.22
C PHE A 81 -7.92 4.66 8.53
N HIS A 82 -9.11 4.28 9.00
CA HIS A 82 -9.61 2.92 8.87
C HIS A 82 -10.31 2.73 7.53
N ILE A 83 -10.12 1.54 6.96
CA ILE A 83 -10.87 1.10 5.79
C ILE A 83 -12.16 0.43 6.25
N VAL A 84 -13.30 1.04 5.92
CA VAL A 84 -14.64 0.53 6.26
C VAL A 84 -15.17 -0.39 5.16
N ASP A 85 -14.96 -0.01 3.89
CA ASP A 85 -15.26 -0.81 2.71
C ASP A 85 -14.17 -0.61 1.65
N GLY A 86 -13.94 -1.63 0.81
CA GLY A 86 -12.87 -1.66 -0.19
C GLY A 86 -11.58 -2.31 0.30
N GLN A 87 -11.57 -2.90 1.50
CA GLN A 87 -10.37 -3.49 2.10
C GLN A 87 -9.71 -4.57 1.23
N GLN A 88 -10.48 -5.46 0.60
CA GLN A 88 -9.92 -6.53 -0.24
C GLN A 88 -9.24 -5.95 -1.48
N ARG A 89 -9.95 -5.05 -2.19
CA ARG A 89 -9.45 -4.36 -3.38
C ARG A 89 -8.15 -3.61 -3.10
N LEU A 90 -8.14 -2.80 -2.04
CA LEU A 90 -6.95 -2.03 -1.68
C LEU A 90 -5.79 -2.94 -1.24
N THR A 91 -6.08 -4.04 -0.53
CA THR A 91 -5.07 -5.07 -0.21
C THR A 91 -4.47 -5.65 -1.48
N THR A 92 -5.28 -6.03 -2.46
CA THR A 92 -4.81 -6.60 -3.72
C THR A 92 -3.94 -5.62 -4.50
N PHE A 93 -4.31 -4.34 -4.56
CA PHE A 93 -3.46 -3.31 -5.17
C PHE A 93 -2.10 -3.18 -4.49
N VAL A 94 -2.06 -3.19 -3.16
CA VAL A 94 -0.80 -3.12 -2.40
C VAL A 94 0.07 -4.36 -2.67
N ILE A 95 -0.52 -5.55 -2.66
CA ILE A 95 0.18 -6.81 -3.01
C ILE A 95 0.70 -6.74 -4.44
N PHE A 96 -0.11 -6.23 -5.37
CA PHE A 96 0.26 -6.14 -6.77
C PHE A 96 1.47 -5.22 -6.99
N ILE A 97 1.48 -4.05 -6.34
CA ILE A 97 2.61 -3.11 -6.40
C ILE A 97 3.87 -3.73 -5.75
N GLN A 98 3.71 -4.45 -4.64
CA GLN A 98 4.81 -5.20 -4.01
C GLN A 98 5.38 -6.26 -4.97
N ALA A 99 4.53 -7.05 -5.62
CA ALA A 99 4.96 -8.08 -6.57
C ALA A 99 5.70 -7.49 -7.78
N ILE A 100 5.22 -6.36 -8.33
CA ILE A 100 5.95 -5.62 -9.38
C ILE A 100 7.30 -5.15 -8.86
N SER A 101 7.35 -4.62 -7.63
CA SER A 101 8.58 -4.12 -7.03
C SER A 101 9.63 -5.21 -6.85
N GLU A 102 9.21 -6.38 -6.38
CA GLU A 102 10.05 -7.57 -6.22
C GLU A 102 10.51 -8.12 -7.57
N LEU A 103 9.61 -8.21 -8.56
CA LEU A 103 9.93 -8.64 -9.91
C LEU A 103 11.03 -7.75 -10.51
N LEU A 104 10.84 -6.42 -10.48
CA LEU A 104 11.81 -5.47 -11.01
C LEU A 104 13.16 -5.58 -10.30
N LYS A 105 13.17 -5.78 -8.98
CA LYS A 105 14.39 -5.95 -8.20
C LYS A 105 15.10 -7.27 -8.49
N GLY A 106 14.35 -8.33 -8.77
CA GLY A 106 14.84 -9.68 -9.04
C GLY A 106 15.38 -9.89 -10.46
N LEU A 107 15.18 -8.94 -11.38
CA LEU A 107 15.72 -9.02 -12.74
C LEU A 107 17.26 -9.04 -12.73
N PRO A 108 17.91 -9.89 -13.55
CA PRO A 108 19.38 -10.02 -13.56
C PRO A 108 20.12 -8.70 -13.76
N GLU A 109 19.61 -7.82 -14.62
CA GLU A 109 20.15 -6.48 -14.91
C GLU A 109 20.07 -5.50 -13.73
N ASN A 110 19.24 -5.80 -12.72
CA ASN A 110 19.02 -4.96 -11.54
C ASN A 110 19.66 -5.55 -10.27
N SER A 111 20.27 -6.73 -10.36
CA SER A 111 20.88 -7.46 -9.24
C SER A 111 21.86 -6.64 -8.38
N LYS A 112 22.60 -5.72 -9.01
CA LYS A 112 23.58 -4.84 -8.32
C LYS A 112 23.12 -3.39 -8.13
N LYS A 113 21.94 -3.04 -8.66
CA LYS A 113 21.43 -1.67 -8.62
C LYS A 113 20.71 -1.40 -7.32
N LYS A 114 20.80 -0.17 -6.81
CA LYS A 114 19.97 0.32 -5.70
C LYS A 114 18.56 0.64 -6.19
N GLU A 115 17.62 0.80 -5.27
CA GLU A 115 16.20 1.04 -5.62
C GLU A 115 15.97 2.38 -6.34
N ASP A 116 16.84 3.35 -6.16
CA ASP A 116 16.85 4.64 -6.88
C ASP A 116 17.45 4.56 -8.29
N GLU A 117 18.04 3.42 -8.65
CA GLU A 117 18.66 3.15 -9.96
C GLU A 117 17.82 2.19 -10.83
N ILE A 118 16.74 1.65 -10.29
CA ILE A 118 15.80 0.76 -10.97
C ILE A 118 14.56 1.57 -11.36
N TYR A 119 14.15 1.52 -12.62
CA TYR A 119 13.08 2.37 -13.15
C TYR A 119 11.96 1.56 -13.80
N LEU A 120 10.72 2.02 -13.59
CA LEU A 120 9.54 1.63 -14.35
C LEU A 120 8.95 2.89 -14.99
N GLY A 121 9.14 3.05 -16.30
CA GLY A 121 8.86 4.31 -16.98
C GLY A 121 9.73 5.43 -16.40
N SER A 122 9.10 6.51 -15.93
CA SER A 122 9.77 7.67 -15.32
C SER A 122 9.91 7.58 -13.79
N PHE A 123 9.45 6.50 -13.16
CA PHE A 123 9.47 6.36 -11.71
C PHE A 123 10.56 5.39 -11.26
N SER A 124 11.39 5.84 -10.31
CA SER A 124 12.33 4.93 -9.63
C SER A 124 11.57 3.95 -8.74
N LEU A 125 12.13 2.76 -8.53
CA LEU A 125 11.58 1.74 -7.63
C LEU A 125 11.46 2.29 -6.20
N LYS A 126 12.44 3.08 -5.75
CA LYS A 126 12.37 3.79 -4.46
C LYS A 126 11.13 4.70 -4.39
N THR A 127 10.90 5.52 -5.41
CA THR A 127 9.73 6.41 -5.47
C THR A 127 8.42 5.62 -5.47
N ILE A 128 8.34 4.49 -6.17
CA ILE A 128 7.16 3.62 -6.18
C ILE A 128 6.89 3.08 -4.77
N LYS A 129 7.91 2.55 -4.09
CA LYS A 129 7.79 2.03 -2.73
C LYS A 129 7.38 3.11 -1.73
N GLU A 130 7.99 4.29 -1.79
CA GLU A 130 7.62 5.43 -0.93
C GLU A 130 6.20 5.96 -1.21
N SER A 131 5.75 5.86 -2.47
CA SER A 131 4.41 6.30 -2.86
C SER A 131 3.31 5.38 -2.37
N TYR A 132 3.53 4.06 -2.31
CA TYR A 132 2.44 3.11 -2.07
C TYR A 132 2.65 2.14 -0.91
N LEU A 133 3.88 1.86 -0.52
CA LEU A 133 4.22 0.74 0.35
C LEU A 133 4.79 1.20 1.69
N VAL A 134 5.98 1.81 1.68
CA VAL A 134 6.79 2.04 2.88
C VAL A 134 7.60 3.31 2.79
N ILE A 135 7.68 4.05 3.90
CA ILE A 135 8.54 5.22 4.05
C ILE A 135 9.48 4.99 5.23
N GLU A 136 10.78 5.21 5.02
CA GLU A 136 11.78 5.11 6.08
C GLU A 136 11.99 6.48 6.75
N LYS A 137 12.05 6.53 8.09
CA LYS A 137 12.24 7.78 8.84
C LYS A 137 13.69 8.29 8.71
N PRO A 138 13.94 9.43 8.08
CA PRO A 138 15.28 10.03 8.07
C PRO A 138 15.64 10.60 9.45
N PRO A 139 16.93 10.82 9.75
CA PRO A 139 18.10 10.53 8.90
C PRO A 139 18.71 9.14 9.13
N ARG A 140 18.28 8.41 10.16
CA ARG A 140 18.87 7.10 10.53
C ARG A 140 18.26 5.94 9.74
N PHE A 141 17.08 6.11 9.14
CA PHE A 141 16.38 5.11 8.34
C PHE A 141 16.10 3.79 9.06
N ILE A 142 16.00 3.82 10.40
CA ILE A 142 15.73 2.63 11.24
C ILE A 142 14.23 2.31 11.26
N ILE A 143 13.38 3.34 11.37
CA ILE A 143 11.93 3.16 11.46
C ILE A 143 11.38 3.05 10.05
N ARG A 144 10.68 1.94 9.76
CA ARG A 144 9.95 1.70 8.51
C ARG A 144 8.46 1.81 8.76
N SER A 145 7.81 2.71 8.05
CA SER A 145 6.38 3.00 8.22
C SER A 145 5.62 2.57 6.98
N TYR A 146 4.76 1.57 7.14
CA TYR A 146 3.95 1.07 6.04
C TYR A 146 2.69 1.91 5.90
N LYS A 147 2.36 2.27 4.66
CA LYS A 147 1.19 3.11 4.34
C LYS A 147 -0.12 2.34 4.41
N PHE A 148 -0.04 1.02 4.45
CA PHE A 148 -1.17 0.11 4.51
C PHE A 148 -0.85 -1.06 5.46
N GLY A 149 -1.79 -1.45 6.31
CA GLY A 149 -1.64 -2.60 7.18
C GLY A 149 -2.90 -2.96 7.96
N TYR A 150 -2.76 -3.85 8.93
CA TYR A 150 -3.80 -4.13 9.93
C TYR A 150 -3.46 -3.41 11.24
N GLU A 151 -4.49 -3.15 12.06
CA GLU A 151 -4.36 -2.47 13.35
C GLU A 151 -3.74 -3.36 14.44
N THR A 152 -4.13 -4.64 14.50
CA THR A 152 -3.51 -5.63 15.40
C THR A 152 -2.61 -6.64 14.71
N ASP A 153 -1.68 -7.19 15.50
CA ASP A 153 -0.84 -8.35 15.20
C ASP A 153 -1.67 -9.64 15.02
N ASN A 154 -2.44 -9.70 13.94
CA ASN A 154 -3.20 -10.89 13.56
C ASN A 154 -2.41 -11.75 12.52
N PRO A 155 -2.74 -13.02 12.29
CA PRO A 155 -2.06 -13.86 11.29
C PRO A 155 -1.93 -13.25 9.88
N SER A 156 -2.92 -12.47 9.43
CA SER A 156 -2.88 -11.74 8.15
C SER A 156 -1.93 -10.54 8.22
N PHE A 157 -1.82 -9.87 9.37
CA PHE A 157 -0.75 -8.90 9.64
C PHE A 157 0.63 -9.57 9.61
N LYS A 158 0.78 -10.73 10.26
CA LYS A 158 2.05 -11.48 10.25
C LYS A 158 2.43 -11.89 8.83
N PHE A 159 1.49 -12.38 8.02
CA PHE A 159 1.74 -12.70 6.61
C PHE A 159 2.07 -11.44 5.79
N LEU A 160 1.26 -10.38 5.88
CA LEU A 160 1.52 -9.13 5.17
C LEU A 160 2.89 -8.55 5.53
N ARG A 161 3.23 -8.48 6.83
CA ARG A 161 4.49 -7.91 7.30
C ARG A 161 5.70 -8.80 7.04
N HIS A 162 5.61 -10.12 7.27
CA HIS A 162 6.78 -11.03 7.25
C HIS A 162 6.94 -11.86 5.98
N ARG A 163 5.91 -11.96 5.13
CA ARG A 163 5.97 -12.71 3.87
C ARG A 163 5.86 -11.81 2.64
N MET A 164 5.31 -10.59 2.77
CA MET A 164 5.10 -9.69 1.62
C MET A 164 5.85 -8.36 1.75
N LEU A 165 5.83 -7.69 2.90
CA LEU A 165 6.44 -6.36 3.04
C LEU A 165 7.91 -6.39 3.49
N ILE A 166 8.35 -7.50 4.07
CA ILE A 166 9.75 -7.78 4.42
C ILE A 166 10.10 -9.12 3.75
N PRO A 167 10.55 -9.11 2.48
CA PRO A 167 11.16 -10.31 1.91
C PRO A 167 12.50 -10.56 2.63
N VAL A 168 12.78 -11.83 2.91
CA VAL A 168 14.09 -12.30 3.41
C VAL A 168 15.14 -12.13 2.32
#